data_AF-A0A849AUD6-F1
#
_entry.id   AF-A0A849AUD6-F1
#
_cell.length_a   1.000
_cell.length_b   1.000
_cell.length_c   1.000
_cell.angle_alpha   90.00
_cell.angle_beta   90.00
_cell.angle_gamma   90.00
#
_symmetry.space_group_name_H-M   'P 1'
#
loop_
_entity.id
_entity.type
_entity.pdbx_description
1 polymer ?
#
loop_
_entity_poly.entity_id
_entity_poly.type
_entity_poly.pdbx_seq_one_letter_code
_entity_poly.pdbx_strand_id
1 'polypeptide(L)'
;MSTPQAPLSRNEQMWVTERVNAPGWGVFYGIVAIVFGIVLAISSWMADISQAALIICLIACAFITGLGVWITLRAATRITPLQRLRKGREPDHVDDVEIVSISDLRGMVLRYANGGEVTLRGPAPTPAEGRDTVPVSLGETVTLSSWVPANRSAPMIGRVDFSDGARAIGELEEPL
;
A
#
# COMPACT_ATOMS: atom_id res chain seq x y z
N MET A 1 13.91 -15.97 -17.04
CA MET A 1 14.51 -16.19 -15.71
C MET A 1 14.36 -14.88 -14.96
N SER A 2 13.42 -14.79 -14.02
CA SER A 2 13.20 -13.61 -13.18
C SER A 2 14.44 -13.44 -12.28
N THR A 3 15.17 -12.35 -12.45
CA THR A 3 16.29 -12.00 -11.55
C THR A 3 15.72 -11.87 -10.14
N PRO A 4 16.26 -12.56 -9.12
CA PRO A 4 15.78 -12.42 -7.76
C PRO A 4 15.84 -10.94 -7.36
N GLN A 5 14.69 -10.36 -6.99
CA GLN A 5 14.69 -8.98 -6.50
C GLN A 5 15.55 -8.94 -5.24
N ALA A 6 16.62 -8.15 -5.30
CA ALA A 6 17.52 -8.00 -4.18
C ALA A 6 16.76 -7.41 -2.97
N PRO A 7 17.12 -7.84 -1.74
CA PRO A 7 16.39 -7.53 -0.53
C PRO A 7 16.33 -6.01 -0.28
N LEU A 8 15.23 -5.58 0.36
CA LEU A 8 15.02 -4.17 0.72
C LEU A 8 16.10 -3.69 1.68
N SER A 9 16.57 -2.45 1.48
CA SER A 9 17.49 -1.77 2.37
C SER A 9 16.86 -1.50 3.75
N ARG A 10 17.69 -1.20 4.76
CA ARG A 10 17.18 -0.90 6.11
C ARG A 10 16.19 0.28 6.12
N ASN A 11 16.47 1.32 5.34
CA ASN A 11 15.63 2.51 5.24
C ASN A 11 14.30 2.18 4.55
N GLU A 12 14.34 1.39 3.49
CA GLU A 12 13.15 0.90 2.79
C GLU A 12 12.29 0.02 3.70
N GLN A 13 12.90 -0.87 4.48
CA GLN A 13 12.17 -1.70 5.45
C GLN A 13 11.50 -0.87 6.54
N MET A 14 12.15 0.20 7.03
CA MET A 14 11.55 1.11 8.02
C MET A 14 10.35 1.85 7.43
N TRP A 15 10.48 2.41 6.23
CA TRP A 15 9.38 3.08 5.55
C TRP A 15 8.20 2.14 5.27
N VAL A 16 8.47 0.93 4.76
CA VAL A 16 7.43 -0.09 4.55
C VAL A 16 6.74 -0.44 5.87
N THR A 17 7.51 -0.57 6.97
CA THR A 17 6.94 -0.90 8.28
C THR A 17 6.05 0.22 8.81
N GLU A 18 6.47 1.47 8.67
CA GLU A 18 5.65 2.64 9.03
C GLU A 18 4.34 2.68 8.23
N ARG A 19 4.43 2.47 6.92
CA ARG A 19 3.26 2.46 6.01
C ARG A 19 2.34 1.26 6.20
N VAL A 20 2.84 0.15 6.72
CA VAL A 20 2.00 -1.01 7.10
C VAL A 20 1.34 -0.78 8.47
N ASN A 21 2.03 -0.14 9.41
CA ASN A 21 1.51 0.07 10.76
C ASN A 21 0.45 1.19 10.83
N ALA A 22 0.55 2.24 10.01
CA ALA A 22 -0.45 3.31 9.96
C ALA A 22 -1.89 2.81 9.66
N PRO A 23 -2.14 2.02 8.59
CA PRO A 23 -3.42 1.37 8.35
C PRO A 23 -3.66 0.12 9.21
N GLY A 24 -2.62 -0.47 9.84
CA GLY A 24 -2.76 -1.65 10.70
C GLY A 24 -3.74 -1.45 11.86
N TRP A 25 -3.81 -0.23 12.42
CA TRP A 25 -4.82 0.14 13.40
C TRP A 25 -6.25 0.04 12.83
N GLY A 26 -6.46 0.38 11.56
CA GLY A 26 -7.75 0.24 10.89
C GLY A 26 -8.21 -1.22 10.81
N VAL A 27 -7.30 -2.16 10.51
CA VAL A 27 -7.60 -3.60 10.54
C VAL A 27 -8.00 -4.03 11.95
N PHE A 28 -7.27 -3.60 12.97
CA PHE A 28 -7.59 -3.93 14.36
C PHE A 28 -8.96 -3.39 14.78
N TYR A 29 -9.23 -2.10 14.56
CA TYR A 29 -10.53 -1.48 14.89
C TYR A 29 -11.69 -2.13 14.14
N GLY A 30 -11.49 -2.48 12.86
CA GLY A 30 -12.50 -3.16 12.07
C GLY A 30 -12.83 -4.56 12.61
N ILE A 31 -11.82 -5.34 13.00
CA ILE A 31 -12.02 -6.66 13.63
C ILE A 31 -12.74 -6.53 14.97
N VAL A 32 -12.33 -5.57 15.81
CA VAL A 32 -12.99 -5.31 17.10
C VAL A 32 -14.47 -4.96 16.90
N ALA A 33 -14.80 -4.12 15.92
CA ALA A 33 -16.19 -3.77 15.61
C ALA A 33 -17.01 -4.99 15.14
N ILE A 34 -16.43 -5.87 14.32
CA ILE A 34 -17.07 -7.12 13.88
C ILE A 34 -17.37 -8.01 15.08
N VAL A 35 -16.37 -8.26 15.94
CA VAL A 35 -16.54 -9.11 17.13
C VAL A 35 -17.59 -8.52 18.05
N PHE A 36 -17.54 -7.22 18.30
CA PHE A 36 -18.51 -6.52 19.13
C PHE A 36 -19.94 -6.61 18.58
N GLY A 37 -20.14 -6.41 17.27
CA GLY A 37 -21.43 -6.56 16.62
C GLY A 37 -22.00 -7.97 16.72
N ILE A 38 -21.17 -9.00 16.54
CA ILE A 38 -21.57 -10.41 16.69
C ILE A 38 -21.96 -10.72 18.14
N VAL A 39 -21.15 -10.30 19.11
CA VAL A 39 -21.43 -10.54 20.53
C VAL A 39 -22.73 -9.85 20.95
N LEU A 40 -22.99 -8.63 20.49
CA LEU A 40 -24.26 -7.94 20.75
C LEU A 40 -25.46 -8.64 20.11
N ALA A 41 -25.31 -9.17 18.89
CA ALA A 41 -26.37 -9.93 18.23
C ALA A 41 -26.72 -11.22 19.00
N ILE A 42 -25.71 -11.94 19.49
CA ILE A 42 -25.91 -13.16 20.30
C ILE A 42 -26.56 -12.80 21.64
N SER A 43 -26.06 -11.75 22.29
CA SER A 43 -26.55 -11.32 23.60
C SER A 43 -27.99 -10.83 23.54
N SER A 44 -28.36 -10.07 22.49
CA SER A 44 -29.74 -9.60 22.29
C SER A 44 -30.71 -10.73 21.96
N TRP A 45 -30.24 -11.79 21.31
CA TRP A 45 -31.04 -12.99 21.06
C TRP A 45 -31.35 -13.78 22.34
N MET A 46 -30.41 -13.82 23.28
CA MET A 46 -30.57 -14.52 24.57
C MET A 46 -31.33 -13.71 25.63
N ALA A 47 -31.59 -12.43 25.36
CA ALA A 47 -32.24 -11.53 26.30
C ALA A 47 -33.77 -11.58 26.17
N ASP A 48 -34.48 -11.50 27.31
CA ASP A 48 -35.93 -11.30 27.35
C ASP A 48 -36.27 -9.85 26.98
N ILE A 49 -36.19 -9.54 25.68
CA ILE A 49 -36.54 -8.23 25.11
C ILE A 49 -37.74 -8.33 24.18
N SER A 50 -38.43 -7.20 23.97
CA SER A 50 -39.56 -7.15 23.03
C SER A 50 -39.09 -7.40 21.60
N GLN A 51 -39.97 -7.96 20.75
CA GLN A 51 -39.64 -8.22 19.34
C GLN A 51 -39.22 -6.96 18.58
N ALA A 52 -39.84 -5.81 18.86
CA ALA A 52 -39.47 -4.54 18.26
C ALA A 52 -38.05 -4.11 18.66
N ALA A 53 -37.67 -4.28 19.93
CA ALA A 53 -36.33 -3.98 20.43
C ALA A 53 -35.27 -4.92 19.82
N LEU A 54 -35.61 -6.21 19.66
CA LEU A 54 -34.74 -7.19 19.03
C LEU A 54 -34.43 -6.84 17.58
N ILE A 55 -35.44 -6.46 16.78
CA ILE A 55 -35.25 -6.06 15.37
C ILE A 55 -34.31 -4.83 15.28
N ILE A 56 -34.55 -3.80 16.08
CA ILE A 56 -33.71 -2.60 16.10
C ILE A 56 -32.26 -2.95 16.49
N CYS A 57 -32.09 -3.82 17.48
CA CYS A 57 -30.77 -4.27 17.93
C CYS A 57 -30.02 -5.03 16.83
N LEU A 58 -30.69 -5.96 16.13
CA LEU A 58 -30.09 -6.71 15.03
C LEU A 58 -29.69 -5.80 13.86
N ILE A 59 -30.51 -4.80 13.52
CA ILE A 59 -30.16 -3.80 12.49
C ILE A 59 -28.89 -3.03 12.90
N ALA A 60 -28.81 -2.58 14.16
CA ALA A 60 -27.62 -1.88 14.66
C ALA A 60 -26.38 -2.80 14.64
N CYS A 61 -26.52 -4.07 15.04
CA CYS A 61 -25.43 -5.05 14.99
C CYS A 61 -24.95 -5.29 13.55
N ALA A 62 -25.88 -5.42 12.60
CA ALA A 62 -25.55 -5.58 11.19
C ALA A 62 -24.81 -4.34 10.64
N PHE A 63 -25.21 -3.14 11.03
CA PHE A 63 -24.54 -1.91 10.65
C PHE A 63 -23.11 -1.81 11.20
N ILE A 64 -22.92 -2.08 12.50
CA ILE A 64 -21.59 -2.08 13.15
C ILE A 64 -20.67 -3.11 12.50
N THR A 65 -21.19 -4.33 12.26
CA THR A 65 -20.43 -5.41 11.63
C THR A 65 -20.07 -5.05 10.19
N GLY A 66 -21.01 -4.51 9.41
CA GLY A 66 -20.77 -4.06 8.04
C GLY A 66 -19.73 -2.95 7.97
N LEU A 67 -19.79 -1.98 8.87
CA LEU A 67 -18.78 -0.92 8.97
C LEU A 67 -17.41 -1.48 9.34
N GLY A 68 -17.35 -2.42 10.29
CA GLY A 68 -16.11 -3.10 10.68
C GLY A 68 -15.47 -3.87 9.52
N VAL A 69 -16.26 -4.60 8.74
CA VAL A 69 -15.81 -5.28 7.52
C VAL A 69 -15.26 -4.27 6.51
N TRP A 70 -15.98 -3.18 6.26
CA TRP A 70 -15.56 -2.15 5.31
C TRP A 70 -14.23 -1.49 5.70
N ILE A 71 -14.06 -1.12 6.98
CA ILE A 71 -12.80 -0.55 7.50
C ILE A 71 -11.66 -1.57 7.35
N THR A 72 -11.90 -2.82 7.73
CA THR A 72 -10.91 -3.90 7.64
C THR A 72 -10.43 -4.11 6.21
N LEU A 73 -11.37 -4.21 5.25
CA LEU A 73 -11.05 -4.40 3.84
C LEU A 73 -10.27 -3.21 3.29
N ARG A 74 -10.68 -1.98 3.61
CA ARG A 74 -10.00 -0.76 3.14
C ARG A 74 -8.58 -0.63 3.67
N ALA A 75 -8.34 -1.05 4.91
CA ALA A 75 -7.01 -1.05 5.51
C ALA A 75 -6.15 -2.18 4.92
N ALA A 76 -6.69 -3.38 4.76
CA ALA A 76 -5.98 -4.53 4.21
C ALA A 76 -5.53 -4.31 2.75
N THR A 77 -6.37 -3.68 1.92
CA THR A 77 -6.03 -3.43 0.50
C THR A 77 -4.81 -2.53 0.31
N ARG A 78 -4.54 -1.62 1.25
CA ARG A 78 -3.33 -0.77 1.25
C ARG A 78 -2.07 -1.54 1.68
N ILE A 79 -2.22 -2.51 2.58
CA ILE A 79 -1.10 -3.25 3.17
C ILE A 79 -0.60 -4.35 2.21
N THR A 80 -1.49 -4.99 1.46
CA THR A 80 -1.14 -6.11 0.57
C THR A 80 0.00 -5.82 -0.42
N PRO A 81 0.00 -4.73 -1.22
CA PRO A 81 1.09 -4.46 -2.16
C PRO A 81 2.43 -4.22 -1.45
N LEU A 82 2.43 -3.53 -0.31
CA LEU A 82 3.63 -3.33 0.53
C LEU A 82 4.19 -4.65 1.07
N GLN A 83 3.33 -5.58 1.49
CA GLN A 83 3.76 -6.90 1.93
C GLN A 83 4.30 -7.76 0.78
N ARG A 84 3.74 -7.61 -0.44
CA ARG A 84 4.26 -8.29 -1.64
C ARG A 84 5.66 -7.80 -1.98
N LEU A 85 5.87 -6.48 -2.00
CA LEU A 85 7.18 -5.87 -2.16
C LEU A 85 8.16 -6.40 -1.08
N ARG A 86 7.77 -6.38 0.19
CA ARG A 86 8.61 -6.84 1.31
C ARG A 86 9.01 -8.31 1.20
N LYS A 87 8.14 -9.15 0.66
CA LYS A 87 8.40 -10.59 0.46
C LYS A 87 9.11 -10.88 -0.86
N GLY A 88 9.45 -9.87 -1.66
CA GLY A 88 10.06 -10.04 -2.97
C GLY A 88 9.17 -10.84 -3.94
N ARG A 89 7.83 -10.73 -3.80
CA ARG A 89 6.92 -11.35 -4.77
C ARG A 89 7.00 -10.60 -6.09
N GLU A 90 6.79 -11.34 -7.19
CA GLU A 90 6.82 -10.78 -8.53
C GLU A 90 5.88 -9.56 -8.66
N PRO A 91 6.34 -8.49 -9.33
CA PRO A 91 5.53 -7.32 -9.59
C PRO A 91 4.41 -7.67 -10.58
N ASP A 92 3.32 -6.90 -10.51
CA ASP A 92 2.21 -7.08 -11.43
C ASP A 92 2.60 -6.54 -12.82
N HIS A 93 3.32 -5.40 -12.89
CA HIS A 93 3.80 -4.80 -14.15
C HIS A 93 5.26 -4.39 -14.01
N VAL A 94 6.01 -4.47 -15.12
CA VAL A 94 7.41 -4.04 -15.24
C VAL A 94 7.53 -3.22 -16.50
N ASP A 95 7.83 -1.94 -16.35
CA ASP A 95 7.88 -0.97 -17.45
C ASP A 95 9.19 -0.18 -17.41
N ASP A 96 9.71 0.15 -18.59
CA ASP A 96 10.83 1.08 -18.70
C ASP A 96 10.29 2.52 -18.73
N VAL A 97 10.80 3.35 -17.82
CA VAL A 97 10.35 4.72 -17.61
C VAL A 97 11.52 5.69 -17.60
N GLU A 98 11.28 6.90 -18.08
CA GLU A 98 12.27 7.98 -18.09
C GLU A 98 12.11 8.86 -16.86
N ILE A 99 13.22 9.25 -16.23
CA ILE A 99 13.21 10.17 -15.10
C ILE A 99 13.08 11.61 -15.62
N VAL A 100 11.91 12.22 -15.41
CA VAL A 100 11.62 13.59 -15.86
C VAL A 100 12.02 14.62 -14.82
N SER A 101 11.77 14.33 -13.54
CA SER A 101 12.06 15.26 -12.46
C SER A 101 12.23 14.52 -11.13
N ILE A 102 13.01 15.12 -10.23
CA ILE A 102 13.20 14.64 -8.87
C ILE A 102 13.04 15.84 -7.97
N SER A 103 12.12 15.72 -7.02
CA SER A 103 11.94 16.74 -6.01
C SER A 103 11.74 16.07 -4.67
N ASP A 104 12.53 16.47 -3.68
CA ASP A 104 12.39 16.00 -2.30
C ASP A 104 10.99 16.27 -1.72
N LEU A 105 10.29 17.29 -2.25
CA LEU A 105 8.95 17.69 -1.81
C LEU A 105 7.81 17.06 -2.62
N ARG A 106 8.03 16.76 -3.91
CA ARG A 106 6.96 16.26 -4.79
C ARG A 106 7.08 14.78 -5.11
N GLY A 107 8.25 14.18 -4.91
CA GLY A 107 8.58 12.82 -5.34
C GLY A 107 9.35 12.82 -6.66
N MET A 108 9.61 11.62 -7.17
CA MET A 108 10.26 11.39 -8.45
C MET A 108 9.20 11.24 -9.54
N VAL A 109 9.24 12.10 -10.56
CA VAL A 109 8.34 12.03 -11.72
C VAL A 109 8.98 11.15 -12.78
N LEU A 110 8.27 10.09 -13.13
CA LEU A 110 8.63 9.10 -14.10
C LEU A 110 7.67 9.22 -15.29
N ARG A 111 8.20 9.07 -16.50
CA ARG A 111 7.40 9.11 -17.73
C ARG A 111 7.50 7.79 -18.46
N TYR A 112 6.36 7.21 -18.76
CA TYR A 112 6.24 6.03 -19.60
C TYR A 112 6.53 6.39 -21.06
N ALA A 113 6.92 5.39 -21.85
CA ALA A 113 7.14 5.54 -23.29
C ALA A 113 5.89 6.03 -24.07
N ASN A 114 4.69 5.83 -23.53
CA ASN A 114 3.44 6.31 -24.11
C ASN A 114 3.16 7.82 -23.83
N GLY A 115 4.06 8.49 -23.10
CA GLY A 115 3.91 9.88 -22.70
C GLY A 115 3.13 10.10 -21.40
N GLY A 116 2.61 9.05 -20.76
CA GLY A 116 1.98 9.13 -19.44
C GLY A 116 3.02 9.41 -18.36
N GLU A 117 2.67 10.24 -17.39
CA GLU A 117 3.54 10.55 -16.24
C GLU A 117 3.01 9.86 -14.98
N VAL A 118 3.89 9.49 -14.08
CA VAL A 118 3.56 8.96 -12.75
C VAL A 118 4.56 9.49 -11.74
N THR A 119 4.07 9.85 -10.56
CA THR A 119 4.91 10.35 -9.47
C THR A 119 5.14 9.25 -8.44
N LEU A 120 6.40 8.89 -8.19
CA LEU A 120 6.80 8.01 -7.12
C LEU A 120 7.07 8.82 -5.84
N ARG A 121 6.25 8.60 -4.81
CA ARG A 121 6.40 9.21 -3.49
C ARG A 121 6.81 8.20 -2.45
N GLY A 122 8.01 8.36 -1.91
CA GLY A 122 8.55 7.46 -0.91
C GLY A 122 9.75 8.06 -0.19
N PRO A 123 10.53 7.23 0.51
CA PRO A 123 11.77 7.69 1.12
C PRO A 123 12.78 8.10 0.05
N ALA A 124 13.83 8.79 0.48
CA ALA A 124 14.95 9.10 -0.41
C ALA A 124 15.50 7.81 -1.06
N PRO A 125 15.92 7.86 -2.34
CA PRO A 125 16.53 6.73 -3.03
C PRO A 125 17.68 6.12 -2.22
N THR A 126 17.72 4.80 -2.13
CA THR A 126 18.83 4.05 -1.54
C THR A 126 19.98 3.96 -2.55
N PRO A 127 21.20 4.39 -2.21
CA PRO A 127 22.37 4.18 -3.05
C PRO A 127 22.76 2.71 -3.17
N ALA A 128 23.46 2.39 -4.25
CA ALA A 128 24.08 1.08 -4.43
C ALA A 128 25.08 0.79 -3.30
N GLU A 129 25.32 -0.49 -3.01
CA GLU A 129 26.23 -0.91 -1.95
C GLU A 129 27.64 -0.31 -2.17
N GLY A 130 28.15 0.41 -1.17
CA GLY A 130 29.44 1.10 -1.24
C GLY A 130 29.40 2.50 -1.88
N ARG A 131 28.22 3.08 -2.13
CA ARG A 131 28.05 4.47 -2.57
C ARG A 131 27.36 5.33 -1.51
N ASP A 132 27.78 6.59 -1.43
CA ASP A 132 27.21 7.58 -0.50
C ASP A 132 26.04 8.37 -1.10
N THR A 133 25.93 8.40 -2.42
CA THR A 133 24.92 9.18 -3.15
C THR A 133 24.26 8.37 -4.25
N VAL A 134 23.04 8.76 -4.62
CA VAL A 134 22.35 8.24 -5.80
C VAL A 134 22.58 9.23 -6.95
N PRO A 135 23.42 8.89 -7.95
CA PRO A 135 23.60 9.73 -9.12
C PRO A 135 22.38 9.59 -10.03
N VAL A 136 21.31 10.32 -9.74
CA VAL A 136 20.15 10.30 -10.64
C VAL A 136 20.36 11.29 -11.78
N SER A 137 20.29 10.80 -13.02
CA SER A 137 20.36 11.63 -14.22
C SER A 137 18.96 11.83 -14.79
N LEU A 138 18.59 13.09 -15.08
CA LEU A 138 17.36 13.38 -15.81
C LEU A 138 17.47 12.84 -17.24
N GLY A 139 16.40 12.24 -17.75
CA GLY A 139 16.39 11.56 -19.05
C GLY A 139 16.95 10.13 -19.01
N GLU A 140 17.42 9.65 -17.86
CA GLU A 140 17.79 8.24 -17.71
C GLU A 140 16.56 7.34 -17.79
N THR A 141 16.66 6.26 -18.55
CA THR A 141 15.67 5.19 -18.58
C THR A 141 15.97 4.17 -17.48
N VAL A 142 15.00 3.95 -16.60
CA VAL A 142 15.07 3.05 -15.45
C VAL A 142 13.91 2.07 -15.47
N THR A 143 14.08 0.94 -14.79
CA THR A 143 13.03 -0.08 -14.71
C THR A 143 12.12 0.20 -13.53
N LEU A 144 10.82 0.39 -13.81
CA LEU A 144 9.76 0.53 -12.81
C LEU A 144 9.00 -0.79 -12.66
N SER A 145 9.11 -1.39 -11.49
CA SER A 145 8.27 -2.51 -11.05
C SER A 145 7.10 -1.99 -10.23
N SER A 146 5.87 -2.43 -10.52
CA SER A 146 4.69 -1.99 -9.78
C SER A 146 3.86 -3.14 -9.21
N TRP A 147 3.26 -2.92 -8.04
CA TRP A 147 2.33 -3.82 -7.37
C TRP A 147 0.98 -3.13 -7.21
N VAL A 148 -0.01 -3.64 -7.96
CA VAL A 148 -1.37 -3.11 -8.06
C VAL A 148 -2.21 -3.61 -6.89
N PRO A 149 -2.80 -2.72 -6.06
CA PRO A 149 -3.69 -3.17 -5.00
C PRO A 149 -4.95 -3.81 -5.59
N ALA A 150 -5.52 -4.78 -4.87
CA ALA A 150 -6.79 -5.41 -5.27
C ALA A 150 -7.96 -4.42 -5.37
N ASN A 151 -7.85 -3.25 -4.73
CA ASN A 151 -8.80 -2.15 -4.82
C ASN A 151 -8.13 -0.96 -5.50
N ARG A 152 -8.67 -0.51 -6.64
CA ARG A 152 -8.14 0.61 -7.45
C ARG A 152 -8.13 1.96 -6.73
N SER A 153 -8.84 2.10 -5.60
CA SER A 153 -8.81 3.32 -4.79
C SER A 153 -7.62 3.40 -3.82
N ALA A 154 -6.80 2.35 -3.74
CA ALA A 154 -5.54 2.37 -2.99
C ALA A 154 -4.38 2.75 -3.93
N PRO A 155 -3.33 3.42 -3.42
CA PRO A 155 -2.17 3.74 -4.23
C PRO A 155 -1.46 2.46 -4.67
N MET A 156 -0.98 2.46 -5.91
CA MET A 156 -0.04 1.45 -6.39
C MET A 156 1.30 1.62 -5.68
N ILE A 157 2.02 0.53 -5.45
CA ILE A 157 3.38 0.60 -4.92
C ILE A 157 4.34 0.40 -6.07
N GLY A 158 5.32 1.29 -6.20
CA GLY A 158 6.37 1.23 -7.21
C GLY A 158 7.73 0.97 -6.58
N ARG A 159 8.59 0.31 -7.35
CA ARG A 159 10.03 0.20 -7.12
C ARG A 159 10.74 0.57 -8.42
N VAL A 160 11.65 1.51 -8.34
CA VAL A 160 12.56 1.90 -9.42
C VAL A 160 13.91 1.29 -9.12
N ASP A 161 14.45 0.52 -10.07
CA ASP A 161 15.81 0.01 -10.04
C ASP A 161 16.64 0.82 -11.07
N PHE A 162 17.71 1.45 -10.58
CA PHE A 162 18.60 2.27 -11.39
C PHE A 162 19.70 1.41 -12.02
N SER A 163 20.27 1.90 -13.13
CA SER A 163 21.32 1.20 -13.88
C SER A 163 22.58 0.96 -13.05
N ASP A 164 22.82 1.78 -12.03
CA ASP A 164 23.98 1.73 -11.15
C ASP A 164 23.79 0.87 -9.89
N GLY A 165 22.61 0.24 -9.74
CA GLY A 165 22.23 -0.58 -8.60
C GLY A 165 21.59 0.19 -7.44
N ALA A 166 21.46 1.52 -7.53
CA ALA A 166 20.62 2.29 -6.62
C ALA A 166 19.14 1.94 -6.83
N ARG A 167 18.30 2.31 -5.86
CA ARG A 167 16.87 1.95 -5.84
C ARG A 167 16.01 3.00 -5.20
N ALA A 168 14.76 3.10 -5.62
CA ALA A 168 13.75 3.87 -4.93
C ALA A 168 12.46 3.06 -4.83
N ILE A 169 11.72 3.24 -3.73
CA ILE A 169 10.38 2.66 -3.56
C ILE A 169 9.42 3.76 -3.20
N GLY A 170 8.13 3.56 -3.45
CA GLY A 170 7.13 4.57 -3.10
C GLY A 170 5.71 4.21 -3.51
N GLU A 171 4.79 5.08 -3.16
CA GLU A 171 3.44 5.11 -3.70
C GLU A 171 3.46 5.79 -5.07
N LEU A 172 2.83 5.18 -6.06
CA LEU A 172 2.65 5.73 -7.39
C LEU A 172 1.37 6.55 -7.42
N GLU A 173 1.50 7.83 -7.72
CA GLU A 173 0.41 8.78 -7.93
C GLU A 173 0.39 9.17 -9.42
N GLU A 174 -0.69 8.81 -10.12
CA GLU A 174 -0.94 9.32 -11.47
C GLU A 174 -1.40 10.79 -11.38
N PRO A 175 -0.91 11.68 -12.25
CA PRO A 175 -1.41 13.04 -12.36
C PRO A 175 -2.89 12.99 -12.79
N LEU A 176 -3.73 13.68 -12.03
CA LEU A 176 -5.17 13.85 -12.27
C LEU A 176 -5.46 14.53 -13.62
#